data_AF-C4LDF7-F1
#
_entry.id   AF-C4LDF7-F1
#
_cell.length_a   1.000
_cell.length_b   1.000
_cell.length_c   1.000
_cell.angle_alpha   90.00
_cell.angle_beta   90.00
_cell.angle_gamma   90.00
#
_symmetry.space_group_name_H-M   'P 1'
#
loop_
_entity.id
_entity.type
_entity.pdbx_description
1 polymer ?
#
loop_
_entity_poly.entity_id
_entity_poly.type
_entity_poly.pdbx_seq_one_letter_code
_entity_poly.pdbx_strand_id
1 'polypeptide(L)'
;MQNNKMKLSLLPYSILCVCVLSACSSDAEKAQANRDFNYTAAALRPQLKTPAPLQSPSFSQEYRLPVETRKGVLAEEVDVRPPEQIMPFVSSSRADNNRNALVLWFSARSLSQNIDDDLWAWLNGYMATNKIAVTRRDDVNKVLETGPVSVTFEGEKEDDIPPAPAQHFRFQVKNDPETHRAGLMVKWLSTADGQETAPTIFEQRRYATRLLNNVSEYADSHSRSLYAPAASSQIQLMLGEDSAGSQAIVAQNSFVSTWQWLLTVLPKAGLPIEQSSQSQGLIVFNYEGDSSVSMLQVLTFWEPVQETDGLALSAGKYRLQLADRGHETSITLLDDGNKPVLVSAVEKLYQRLQRYTNVSAAVIADTSTQKTQVQAEAQPAEAIEQPIHLVKTNGVWVADAPADQVLSRMSAELSQLGWTIKQTDTAAQRINVEYTVQDGSLLDAFAIWKPLPPNYSGLNPGSYIFQLSQMAKGTQIELLTASQQAVPAATAEQVYQALAKKLQIKK
;
A
#
# COMPACT_ATOMS: atom_id res chain seq x y z
N MET A 1 48.22 -2.80 51.63
CA MET A 1 46.97 -3.28 51.01
C MET A 1 46.84 -2.59 49.65
N GLN A 2 47.15 -3.30 48.57
CA GLN A 2 47.03 -2.82 47.19
C GLN A 2 45.61 -3.08 46.69
N ASN A 3 44.87 -2.02 46.35
CA ASN A 3 43.58 -2.16 45.67
C ASN A 3 43.79 -2.22 44.16
N ASN A 4 43.69 -3.44 43.62
CA ASN A 4 43.69 -3.73 42.19
C ASN A 4 42.34 -3.30 41.60
N LYS A 5 42.28 -2.19 40.85
CA LYS A 5 41.13 -1.87 40.01
C LYS A 5 41.35 -2.51 38.64
N MET A 6 40.69 -3.64 38.39
CA MET A 6 40.54 -4.22 37.05
C MET A 6 39.92 -3.18 36.11
N LYS A 7 40.71 -2.70 35.13
CA LYS A 7 40.16 -2.05 33.94
C LYS A 7 39.53 -3.14 33.09
N LEU A 8 38.23 -3.37 33.27
CA LEU A 8 37.44 -4.21 32.39
C LEU A 8 37.40 -3.54 31.02
N SER A 9 38.17 -4.07 30.07
CA SER A 9 38.25 -3.57 28.71
C SER A 9 36.87 -3.71 28.06
N LEU A 10 36.28 -2.58 27.62
CA LEU A 10 34.97 -2.47 26.94
C LEU A 10 35.03 -2.81 25.44
N LEU A 11 36.22 -3.12 24.91
CA LEU A 11 36.48 -3.44 23.50
C LEU A 11 35.90 -4.80 23.01
N PRO A 12 35.93 -5.92 23.77
CA PRO A 12 35.39 -7.18 23.28
C PRO A 12 33.86 -7.21 23.25
N TYR A 13 33.19 -6.46 24.13
CA TYR A 13 31.72 -6.38 24.17
C TYR A 13 31.15 -5.56 23.00
N SER A 14 31.86 -4.53 22.56
CA SER A 14 31.45 -3.72 21.41
C SER A 14 31.64 -4.48 20.08
N ILE A 15 32.71 -5.26 19.94
CA ILE A 15 32.92 -6.13 18.76
C ILE A 15 31.85 -7.24 18.71
N LEU A 16 31.52 -7.86 19.85
CA LEU A 16 30.47 -8.89 19.90
C LEU A 16 29.08 -8.33 19.57
N CYS A 17 28.74 -7.12 20.04
CA CYS A 17 27.48 -6.45 19.69
C CYS A 17 27.39 -6.13 18.19
N VAL A 18 28.48 -5.66 17.57
CA VAL A 18 28.52 -5.36 16.14
C VAL A 18 28.31 -6.62 15.30
N CYS A 19 28.88 -7.77 15.69
CA CYS A 19 28.68 -9.04 14.98
C CYS A 19 27.23 -9.56 15.06
N VAL A 20 26.51 -9.33 16.16
CA VAL A 20 25.11 -9.77 16.33
C VAL A 20 24.13 -8.88 15.55
N LEU A 21 24.48 -7.61 15.32
CA LEU A 21 23.69 -6.67 14.50
C LEU A 21 23.83 -6.89 12.98
N SER A 22 24.89 -7.56 12.53
CA SER A 22 25.08 -7.94 11.11
C SER A 22 24.45 -9.29 10.72
N ALA A 23 23.68 -9.92 11.62
CA ALA A 23 22.88 -11.12 11.33
C ALA A 23 21.49 -10.78 10.76
N CYS A 24 21.28 -9.56 10.26
CA CYS A 24 20.17 -9.25 9.37
C CYS A 24 20.40 -10.02 8.06
N SER A 25 19.41 -10.83 7.67
CA SER A 25 19.54 -11.85 6.63
C SER A 25 20.25 -11.35 5.38
N SER A 26 21.33 -12.03 4.99
CA SER A 26 22.11 -11.64 3.80
C SER A 26 21.39 -12.05 2.51
N ASP A 27 21.66 -11.35 1.41
CA ASP A 27 21.03 -11.62 0.11
C ASP A 27 21.24 -13.07 -0.38
N ALA A 28 22.35 -13.69 0.03
CA ALA A 28 22.64 -15.09 -0.24
C ALA A 28 21.70 -16.05 0.52
N GLU A 29 21.32 -15.74 1.76
CA GLU A 29 20.41 -16.58 2.55
C GLU A 29 19.00 -16.65 1.95
N LYS A 30 18.54 -15.57 1.28
CA LYS A 30 17.23 -15.54 0.63
C LYS A 30 17.15 -16.44 -0.61
N ALA A 31 18.30 -16.78 -1.20
CA ALA A 31 18.39 -17.69 -2.34
C ALA A 31 18.64 -19.15 -1.96
N GLN A 32 18.98 -19.43 -0.70
CA GLN A 32 19.43 -20.74 -0.25
C GLN A 32 18.32 -21.55 0.43
N ALA A 33 18.46 -22.88 0.37
CA ALA A 33 17.60 -23.76 1.16
C ALA A 33 17.88 -23.58 2.66
N ASN A 34 16.83 -23.69 3.47
CA ASN A 34 16.97 -23.64 4.93
C ASN A 34 17.80 -24.84 5.44
N ARG A 35 18.61 -24.58 6.48
CA ARG A 35 19.47 -25.54 7.24
C ARG A 35 20.87 -25.73 6.66
N ASP A 36 21.62 -26.62 7.31
CA ASP A 36 22.98 -27.00 7.01
C ASP A 36 23.09 -27.97 5.83
N PHE A 37 24.18 -27.84 5.06
CA PHE A 37 24.42 -28.63 3.85
C PHE A 37 25.29 -29.87 4.08
N ASN A 38 25.31 -30.39 5.31
CA ASN A 38 26.13 -31.52 5.74
C ASN A 38 25.88 -32.82 4.95
N TYR A 39 24.71 -32.95 4.32
CA TYR A 39 24.39 -34.10 3.47
C TYR A 39 25.32 -34.23 2.26
N THR A 40 25.99 -33.15 1.83
CA THR A 40 26.96 -33.18 0.72
C THR A 40 28.19 -34.02 1.02
N ALA A 41 28.52 -34.23 2.29
CA ALA A 41 29.62 -35.09 2.72
C ALA A 41 29.22 -36.59 2.81
N ALA A 42 27.96 -36.93 2.54
CA ALA A 42 27.49 -38.30 2.65
C ALA A 42 28.14 -39.21 1.59
N ALA A 43 28.89 -40.21 2.04
CA ALA A 43 29.46 -41.24 1.18
C ALA A 43 28.56 -42.47 1.11
N LEU A 44 28.33 -42.99 -0.11
CA LEU A 44 27.62 -44.24 -0.31
C LEU A 44 28.44 -45.39 0.30
N ARG A 45 27.85 -46.15 1.22
CA ARG A 45 28.51 -47.33 1.77
C ARG A 45 28.53 -48.45 0.73
N PRO A 46 29.66 -49.15 0.55
CA PRO A 46 29.71 -50.28 -0.36
C PRO A 46 28.75 -51.37 0.14
N GLN A 47 28.13 -52.07 -0.81
CA GLN A 47 27.27 -53.21 -0.50
C GLN A 47 28.05 -54.26 0.30
N LEU A 48 27.36 -54.92 1.24
CA LEU A 48 27.95 -55.98 2.07
C LEU A 48 28.55 -57.07 1.18
N LYS A 49 29.86 -57.30 1.31
CA LYS A 49 30.54 -58.42 0.66
C LYS A 49 30.40 -59.66 1.54
N THR A 50 29.69 -60.67 1.04
CA THR A 50 29.54 -61.95 1.73
C THR A 50 30.74 -62.85 1.41
N PRO A 51 31.48 -63.37 2.42
CA PRO A 51 32.59 -64.29 2.18
C PRO A 51 32.09 -65.69 1.81
N ALA A 52 32.82 -66.41 0.96
CA ALA A 52 32.50 -67.80 0.64
C ALA A 52 32.70 -68.70 1.88
N PRO A 53 31.86 -69.73 2.13
CA PRO A 53 30.77 -70.28 1.30
C PRO A 53 29.37 -69.72 1.63
N LEU A 54 29.26 -68.58 2.32
CA LEU A 54 27.96 -68.06 2.78
C LEU A 54 27.16 -67.46 1.60
N GLN A 55 25.84 -67.68 1.61
CA GLN A 55 24.94 -67.09 0.62
C GLN A 55 24.64 -65.62 0.96
N SER A 56 24.77 -64.74 -0.04
CA SER A 56 24.40 -63.34 0.13
C SER A 56 22.89 -63.17 0.29
N PRO A 57 22.44 -62.26 1.19
CA PRO A 57 21.03 -61.95 1.32
C PRO A 57 20.50 -61.29 0.03
N SER A 58 19.19 -61.41 -0.22
CA SER A 58 18.53 -60.64 -1.27
C SER A 58 18.45 -59.17 -0.86
N PHE A 59 18.89 -58.27 -1.75
CA PHE A 59 18.81 -56.84 -1.52
C PHE A 59 17.59 -56.27 -2.23
N SER A 60 16.75 -55.54 -1.49
CA SER A 60 15.64 -54.78 -2.07
C SER A 60 16.17 -53.72 -3.05
N GLN A 61 15.46 -53.54 -4.16
CA GLN A 61 15.74 -52.48 -5.13
C GLN A 61 15.01 -51.16 -4.81
N GLU A 62 14.14 -51.15 -3.79
CA GLU A 62 13.28 -50.02 -3.43
C GLU A 62 14.06 -48.72 -3.14
N TYR A 63 15.23 -48.83 -2.50
CA TYR A 63 16.10 -47.69 -2.15
C TYR A 63 17.35 -47.61 -3.03
N ARG A 64 17.35 -48.30 -4.18
CA ARG A 64 18.49 -48.25 -5.10
C ARG A 64 18.54 -46.88 -5.78
N LEU A 65 19.60 -46.13 -5.48
CA LEU A 65 19.84 -44.86 -6.15
C LEU A 65 20.26 -45.12 -7.62
N PRO A 66 19.69 -44.40 -8.60
CA PRO A 66 20.16 -44.45 -9.98
C PRO A 66 21.56 -43.82 -10.07
N VAL A 67 22.36 -44.28 -11.03
CA VAL A 67 23.63 -43.63 -11.35
C VAL A 67 23.30 -42.35 -12.11
N GLU A 68 23.42 -41.21 -11.43
CA GLU A 68 23.20 -39.90 -12.02
C GLU A 68 24.52 -39.33 -12.57
N THR A 69 24.49 -38.81 -13.79
CA THR A 69 25.67 -38.24 -14.47
C THR A 69 25.53 -36.74 -14.75
N ARG A 70 24.32 -36.19 -14.56
CA ARG A 70 24.05 -34.76 -14.72
C ARG A 70 24.81 -33.97 -13.66
N LYS A 71 25.54 -32.95 -14.10
CA LYS A 71 26.19 -31.96 -13.23
C LYS A 71 25.21 -30.82 -13.01
N GLY A 72 25.02 -30.43 -11.76
CA GLY A 72 24.21 -29.29 -11.35
C GLY A 72 24.82 -28.62 -10.14
N VAL A 73 24.34 -27.42 -9.82
CA VAL A 73 24.66 -26.73 -8.57
C VAL A 73 24.16 -27.55 -7.37
N LEU A 74 24.91 -27.51 -6.27
CA LEU A 74 24.63 -28.29 -5.06
C LEU A 74 24.58 -27.36 -3.87
N ALA A 75 23.80 -27.75 -2.85
CA ALA A 75 23.78 -27.07 -1.56
C ALA A 75 23.52 -25.56 -1.67
N GLU A 76 24.44 -24.75 -1.14
CA GLU A 76 24.38 -23.28 -1.07
C GLU A 76 24.28 -22.61 -2.44
N GLU A 77 24.71 -23.29 -3.50
CA GLU A 77 24.66 -22.78 -4.87
C GLU A 77 23.29 -23.02 -5.54
N VAL A 78 22.39 -23.76 -4.90
CA VAL A 78 21.03 -24.00 -5.43
C VAL A 78 20.14 -22.81 -5.08
N ASP A 79 19.75 -22.06 -6.10
CA ASP A 79 18.73 -21.00 -5.97
C ASP A 79 17.34 -21.63 -5.78
N VAL A 80 16.76 -21.46 -4.60
CA VAL A 80 15.42 -21.96 -4.24
C VAL A 80 14.33 -20.90 -4.34
N ARG A 81 14.63 -19.70 -4.85
CA ARG A 81 13.61 -18.65 -5.00
C ARG A 81 12.49 -19.11 -5.95
N PRO A 82 11.24 -18.67 -5.73
CA PRO A 82 10.16 -19.00 -6.62
C PRO A 82 10.48 -18.53 -8.05
N PRO A 83 10.26 -19.39 -9.07
CA PRO A 83 10.38 -18.98 -10.47
C PRO A 83 9.42 -17.85 -10.80
N GLU A 84 9.91 -16.84 -11.52
CA GLU A 84 9.09 -15.71 -11.95
C GLU A 84 8.05 -16.14 -12.99
N GLN A 85 6.81 -15.71 -12.77
CA GLN A 85 5.70 -15.93 -13.68
C GLN A 85 5.52 -14.71 -14.60
N ILE A 86 5.28 -14.95 -15.90
CA ILE A 86 4.90 -13.89 -16.84
C ILE A 86 3.47 -13.45 -16.49
N MET A 87 3.25 -12.16 -16.27
CA MET A 87 1.99 -11.58 -15.84
C MET A 87 1.26 -10.89 -17.00
N PRO A 88 0.13 -11.45 -17.48
CA PRO A 88 -0.69 -10.84 -18.52
C PRO A 88 -1.64 -9.78 -17.93
N PHE A 89 -1.14 -8.58 -17.63
CA PHE A 89 -1.94 -7.51 -17.03
C PHE A 89 -3.02 -6.97 -17.98
N VAL A 90 -2.69 -6.83 -19.26
CA VAL A 90 -3.65 -6.40 -20.29
C VAL A 90 -4.70 -7.49 -20.50
N SER A 91 -5.99 -7.15 -20.45
CA SER A 91 -7.09 -8.13 -20.52
C SER A 91 -7.11 -9.02 -21.78
N SER A 92 -6.54 -8.55 -22.89
CA SER A 92 -6.42 -9.32 -24.14
C SER A 92 -5.05 -10.00 -24.32
N SER A 93 -4.26 -10.10 -23.24
CA SER A 93 -2.94 -10.71 -23.24
C SER A 93 -2.91 -12.12 -22.64
N ARG A 94 -1.93 -12.93 -23.07
CA ARG A 94 -1.70 -14.30 -22.58
C ARG A 94 -0.21 -14.60 -22.57
N ALA A 95 0.29 -15.17 -21.47
CA ALA A 95 1.66 -15.66 -21.40
C ALA A 95 1.80 -16.95 -22.22
N ASP A 96 2.92 -17.09 -22.93
CA ASP A 96 3.33 -18.35 -23.53
C ASP A 96 4.11 -19.18 -22.50
N ASN A 97 3.63 -20.39 -22.22
CA ASN A 97 4.24 -21.29 -21.25
C ASN A 97 5.40 -22.11 -21.83
N ASN A 98 5.91 -21.75 -23.01
CA ASN A 98 7.06 -22.42 -23.59
C ASN A 98 8.32 -22.22 -22.72
N ARG A 99 9.05 -23.31 -22.46
CA ARG A 99 10.25 -23.30 -21.62
C ARG A 99 11.38 -22.46 -22.23
N ASN A 100 11.40 -22.26 -23.55
CA ASN A 100 12.56 -21.70 -24.24
C ASN A 100 12.42 -20.22 -24.63
N ALA A 101 11.23 -19.62 -24.51
CA ALA A 101 11.00 -18.24 -24.90
C ALA A 101 10.09 -17.53 -23.90
N LEU A 102 10.46 -16.30 -23.52
CA LEU A 102 9.62 -15.42 -22.71
C LEU A 102 8.80 -14.59 -23.67
N VAL A 103 7.56 -15.03 -23.93
CA VAL A 103 6.64 -14.38 -24.87
C VAL A 103 5.34 -14.05 -24.16
N LEU A 104 4.91 -12.80 -24.29
CA LEU A 104 3.60 -12.33 -23.89
C LEU A 104 2.82 -11.95 -25.14
N TRP A 105 1.77 -12.70 -25.46
CA TRP A 105 0.93 -12.47 -26.63
C TRP A 105 -0.19 -11.50 -26.31
N PHE A 106 -0.48 -10.58 -27.21
CA PHE A 106 -1.57 -9.62 -27.12
C PHE A 106 -2.48 -9.78 -28.33
N SER A 107 -3.78 -9.83 -28.09
CA SER A 107 -4.77 -9.93 -29.15
C SER A 107 -5.35 -8.56 -29.47
N ALA A 108 -5.47 -8.26 -30.77
CA ALA A 108 -6.18 -7.07 -31.23
C ALA A 108 -7.66 -7.14 -30.80
N ARG A 109 -8.21 -5.99 -30.43
CA ARG A 109 -9.62 -5.82 -30.04
C ARG A 109 -10.52 -5.50 -31.24
N SER A 110 -9.93 -5.04 -32.35
CA SER A 110 -10.60 -4.75 -33.63
C SER A 110 -9.76 -5.28 -34.78
N LEU A 111 -10.42 -5.64 -35.89
CA LEU A 111 -9.76 -6.07 -37.14
C LEU A 111 -8.93 -4.96 -37.79
N SER A 112 -9.18 -3.70 -37.44
CA SER A 112 -8.44 -2.54 -37.93
C SER A 112 -7.27 -2.13 -37.06
N GLN A 113 -7.05 -2.80 -35.92
CA GLN A 113 -6.01 -2.46 -34.95
C GLN A 113 -4.69 -3.17 -35.31
N ASN A 114 -3.63 -2.39 -35.47
CA ASN A 114 -2.26 -2.91 -35.59
C ASN A 114 -1.65 -3.06 -34.20
N ILE A 115 -1.96 -4.18 -33.54
CA ILE A 115 -1.52 -4.43 -32.16
C ILE A 115 0.01 -4.47 -32.03
N ASP A 116 0.75 -4.82 -33.09
CA ASP A 116 2.20 -4.79 -33.12
C ASP A 116 2.78 -3.36 -33.17
N ASP A 117 2.08 -2.40 -33.77
CA ASP A 117 2.43 -0.98 -33.69
C ASP A 117 2.19 -0.43 -32.29
N ASP A 118 1.05 -0.77 -31.68
CA ASP A 118 0.72 -0.39 -30.32
C ASP A 118 1.75 -0.93 -29.32
N LEU A 119 2.09 -2.21 -29.40
CA LEU A 119 3.13 -2.82 -28.55
C LEU A 119 4.49 -2.17 -28.74
N TRP A 120 4.85 -1.83 -29.98
CA TRP A 120 6.11 -1.14 -30.26
C TRP A 120 6.11 0.27 -29.65
N ALA A 121 5.00 1.00 -29.75
CA ALA A 121 4.85 2.31 -29.13
C ALA A 121 4.92 2.24 -27.60
N TRP A 122 4.21 1.30 -26.96
CA TRP A 122 4.24 1.11 -25.51
C TRP A 122 5.62 0.69 -25.00
N LEU A 123 6.32 -0.20 -25.71
CA LEU A 123 7.68 -0.58 -25.37
C LEU A 123 8.62 0.64 -25.39
N ASN A 124 8.56 1.45 -26.46
CA ASN A 124 9.37 2.66 -26.56
C ASN A 124 9.01 3.70 -25.50
N GLY A 125 7.71 3.86 -25.21
CA GLY A 125 7.21 4.71 -24.14
C GLY A 125 7.78 4.30 -22.78
N TYR A 126 7.74 3.00 -22.45
CA TYR A 126 8.32 2.46 -21.22
C TYR A 126 9.81 2.77 -21.12
N MET A 127 10.58 2.59 -22.20
CA MET A 127 12.02 2.91 -22.20
C MET A 127 12.26 4.40 -21.93
N ALA A 128 11.47 5.27 -22.57
CA ALA A 128 11.60 6.72 -22.41
C ALA A 128 11.20 7.18 -20.99
N THR A 129 10.05 6.73 -20.48
CA THR A 129 9.55 7.06 -19.13
C THR A 129 10.54 6.64 -18.05
N ASN A 130 11.12 5.44 -18.17
CA ASN A 130 12.07 4.90 -17.19
C ASN A 130 13.52 5.30 -17.47
N LYS A 131 13.77 6.18 -18.44
CA LYS A 131 15.12 6.64 -18.83
C LYS A 131 16.09 5.50 -19.15
N ILE A 132 15.57 4.39 -19.69
CA ILE A 132 16.37 3.25 -20.11
C ILE A 132 17.03 3.59 -21.44
N ALA A 133 18.36 3.55 -21.48
CA ALA A 133 19.10 3.76 -22.72
C ALA A 133 18.78 2.67 -23.75
N VAL A 134 18.75 3.03 -25.03
CA VAL A 134 18.57 2.09 -26.15
C VAL A 134 19.87 2.06 -26.94
N THR A 135 20.55 0.92 -26.94
CA THR A 135 21.87 0.74 -27.59
C THR A 135 21.73 0.40 -29.06
N ARG A 136 20.67 -0.34 -29.41
CA ARG A 136 20.33 -0.67 -30.79
C ARG A 136 18.82 -0.66 -30.97
N ARG A 137 18.36 -0.11 -32.09
CA ARG A 137 16.95 -0.05 -32.47
C ARG A 137 16.78 -0.38 -33.94
N ASP A 138 15.82 -1.23 -34.23
CA ASP A 138 15.38 -1.59 -35.56
C ASP A 138 13.85 -1.53 -35.60
N ASP A 139 13.32 -0.42 -36.11
CA ASP A 139 11.88 -0.18 -36.21
C ASP A 139 11.19 -1.07 -37.26
N VAL A 140 11.94 -1.55 -38.27
CA VAL A 140 11.38 -2.40 -39.34
C VAL A 140 11.11 -3.80 -38.81
N ASN A 141 12.07 -4.38 -38.09
CA ASN A 141 11.92 -5.71 -37.48
C ASN A 141 11.33 -5.65 -36.06
N LYS A 142 11.05 -4.45 -35.55
CA LYS A 142 10.59 -4.17 -34.18
C LYS A 142 11.47 -4.85 -33.13
N VAL A 143 12.79 -4.65 -33.26
CA VAL A 143 13.81 -5.16 -32.33
C VAL A 143 14.49 -4.02 -31.60
N LEU A 144 14.59 -4.12 -30.28
CA LEU A 144 15.21 -3.13 -29.42
C LEU A 144 16.21 -3.81 -28.48
N GLU A 145 17.43 -3.29 -28.38
CA GLU A 145 18.41 -3.70 -27.37
C GLU A 145 18.62 -2.55 -26.37
N THR A 146 18.61 -2.90 -25.09
CA THR A 146 18.73 -1.93 -24.00
C THR A 146 20.20 -1.65 -23.68
N GLY A 147 20.44 -0.49 -23.07
CA GLY A 147 21.59 -0.29 -22.19
C GLY A 147 21.48 -1.12 -20.92
N PRO A 148 22.39 -0.94 -19.97
CA PRO A 148 22.36 -1.65 -18.70
C PRO A 148 21.11 -1.24 -17.91
N VAL A 149 20.26 -2.20 -17.55
CA VAL A 149 19.02 -2.01 -16.78
C VAL A 149 19.10 -2.80 -15.49
N SER A 150 18.99 -2.10 -14.35
CA SER A 150 18.73 -2.73 -13.05
C SER A 150 17.23 -2.95 -12.90
N VAL A 151 16.79 -4.20 -12.85
CA VAL A 151 15.37 -4.53 -12.80
C VAL A 151 14.91 -4.54 -11.34
N THR A 152 14.14 -3.52 -10.95
CA THR A 152 13.38 -3.48 -9.69
C THR A 152 11.91 -3.80 -9.96
N PHE A 153 11.23 -4.36 -8.95
CA PHE A 153 9.78 -4.57 -8.99
C PHE A 153 9.13 -3.63 -7.98
N GLU A 154 8.13 -2.83 -8.39
CA GLU A 154 7.52 -1.78 -7.55
C GLU A 154 6.79 -2.33 -6.31
N GLY A 155 6.47 -3.63 -6.29
CA GLY A 155 5.88 -4.32 -5.13
C GLY A 155 6.89 -4.88 -4.12
N GLU A 156 8.19 -4.84 -4.41
CA GLU A 156 9.26 -5.32 -3.52
C GLU A 156 9.82 -4.12 -2.74
N LYS A 157 9.68 -4.11 -1.41
CA LYS A 157 10.39 -3.12 -0.59
C LYS A 157 11.89 -3.36 -0.78
N GLU A 158 12.67 -2.28 -0.83
CA GLU A 158 14.13 -2.30 -1.02
C GLU A 158 14.86 -3.25 -0.04
N ASP A 159 14.27 -3.49 1.14
CA ASP A 159 14.79 -4.41 2.17
C ASP A 159 14.50 -5.90 1.90
N ASP A 160 13.52 -6.24 1.05
CA ASP A 160 13.02 -7.61 0.87
C ASP A 160 13.79 -8.40 -0.20
N ILE A 161 14.20 -7.78 -1.31
CA ILE A 161 14.99 -8.41 -2.38
C ILE A 161 15.92 -7.35 -2.99
N PRO A 162 17.26 -7.57 -3.02
CA PRO A 162 18.18 -6.59 -3.60
C PRO A 162 17.88 -6.39 -5.09
N PRO A 163 18.03 -5.16 -5.62
CA PRO A 163 17.80 -4.88 -7.03
C PRO A 163 18.67 -5.79 -7.90
N ALA A 164 18.10 -6.31 -8.98
CA ALA A 164 18.87 -7.09 -9.94
C ALA A 164 20.05 -6.25 -10.43
N PRO A 165 21.27 -6.81 -10.51
CA PRO A 165 22.40 -6.08 -11.06
C PRO A 165 22.09 -5.64 -12.48
N ALA A 166 22.67 -4.52 -12.93
CA ALA A 166 22.36 -3.99 -14.24
C ALA A 166 22.74 -4.99 -15.36
N GLN A 167 21.80 -5.30 -16.25
CA GLN A 167 21.98 -6.25 -17.37
C GLN A 167 21.50 -5.65 -18.70
N HIS A 168 21.95 -6.22 -19.82
CA HIS A 168 21.47 -5.89 -21.15
C HIS A 168 20.39 -6.89 -21.61
N PHE A 169 19.35 -6.38 -22.27
CA PHE A 169 18.23 -7.18 -22.78
C PHE A 169 17.92 -6.84 -24.23
N ARG A 170 17.33 -7.80 -24.94
CA ARG A 170 16.74 -7.61 -26.27
C ARG A 170 15.24 -7.84 -26.20
N PHE A 171 14.49 -6.86 -26.64
CA PHE A 171 13.08 -6.97 -26.95
C PHE A 171 12.84 -7.21 -28.44
N GLN A 172 11.80 -7.96 -28.74
CA GLN A 172 11.30 -8.12 -30.09
C GLN A 172 9.78 -8.22 -30.08
N VAL A 173 9.12 -7.47 -30.96
CA VAL A 173 7.68 -7.62 -31.22
C VAL A 173 7.51 -8.49 -32.46
N LYS A 174 6.83 -9.63 -32.31
CA LYS A 174 6.50 -10.54 -33.40
C LYS A 174 5.03 -10.38 -33.77
N ASN A 175 4.75 -9.94 -34.98
CA ASN A 175 3.39 -9.91 -35.51
C ASN A 175 2.94 -11.31 -35.95
N ASP A 176 1.71 -11.68 -35.62
CA ASP A 176 1.00 -12.87 -36.08
C ASP A 176 -0.33 -12.42 -36.73
N PRO A 177 -0.29 -12.13 -38.05
CA PRO A 177 -1.46 -11.61 -38.76
C PRO A 177 -2.57 -12.64 -38.93
N GLU A 178 -2.27 -13.95 -38.91
CA GLU A 178 -3.27 -15.01 -39.06
C GLU A 178 -4.20 -15.07 -37.85
N THR A 179 -3.65 -14.85 -36.65
CA THR A 179 -4.44 -14.88 -35.41
C THR A 179 -4.84 -13.51 -34.91
N HIS A 180 -4.47 -12.44 -35.62
CA HIS A 180 -4.62 -11.02 -35.23
C HIS A 180 -4.01 -10.73 -33.86
N ARG A 181 -2.78 -11.18 -33.65
CA ARG A 181 -2.05 -11.02 -32.37
C ARG A 181 -0.63 -10.53 -32.62
N ALA A 182 -0.02 -9.98 -31.58
CA ALA A 182 1.41 -9.71 -31.56
C ALA A 182 2.03 -10.21 -30.25
N GLY A 183 3.23 -10.77 -30.34
CA GLY A 183 3.99 -11.29 -29.21
C GLY A 183 5.11 -10.33 -28.82
N LEU A 184 5.11 -9.87 -27.58
CA LEU A 184 6.26 -9.18 -26.98
C LEU A 184 7.21 -10.22 -26.39
N MET A 185 8.43 -10.25 -26.91
CA MET A 185 9.47 -11.18 -26.48
C MET A 185 10.60 -10.42 -25.79
N VAL A 186 11.16 -11.04 -24.76
CA VAL A 186 12.36 -10.53 -24.07
C VAL A 186 13.43 -11.62 -23.99
N LYS A 187 14.68 -11.22 -24.12
CA LYS A 187 15.84 -12.11 -23.97
C LYS A 187 16.98 -11.38 -23.25
N TRP A 188 17.62 -12.06 -22.31
CA TRP A 188 18.87 -11.58 -21.70
C TRP A 188 20.03 -11.64 -22.72
N LEU A 189 20.88 -10.61 -22.74
CA LEU A 189 22.03 -10.51 -23.66
C LEU A 189 23.36 -10.70 -22.93
N SER A 190 23.65 -9.85 -21.95
CA SER A 190 24.92 -9.82 -21.22
C SER A 190 24.78 -9.08 -19.89
N THR A 191 25.77 -9.25 -19.02
CA THR A 191 25.97 -8.39 -17.85
C THR A 191 26.41 -6.99 -18.26
N ALA A 192 26.21 -6.01 -17.37
CA ALA A 192 26.81 -4.69 -17.53
C ALA A 192 28.33 -4.72 -17.30
N ASP A 193 29.02 -3.72 -17.82
CA ASP A 193 30.47 -3.55 -17.67
C ASP A 193 30.88 -3.53 -16.19
N GLY A 194 31.88 -4.35 -15.83
CA GLY A 194 32.40 -4.44 -14.46
C GLY A 194 31.81 -5.57 -13.61
N GLN A 195 30.89 -6.37 -14.13
CA GLN A 195 30.48 -7.64 -13.50
C GLN A 195 31.31 -8.81 -14.03
N GLU A 196 32.03 -9.51 -13.15
CA GLU A 196 32.95 -10.60 -13.52
C GLU A 196 32.23 -11.95 -13.76
N THR A 197 31.08 -12.18 -13.13
CA THR A 197 30.33 -13.44 -13.22
C THR A 197 29.00 -13.27 -13.94
N ALA A 198 28.79 -14.08 -14.98
CA ALA A 198 27.50 -14.15 -15.66
C ALA A 198 26.45 -14.80 -14.76
N PRO A 199 25.21 -14.27 -14.70
CA PRO A 199 24.13 -14.87 -13.93
C PRO A 199 23.78 -16.26 -14.45
N THR A 200 23.26 -17.10 -13.58
CA THR A 200 22.76 -18.44 -13.94
C THR A 200 21.61 -18.34 -14.95
N ILE A 201 21.31 -19.42 -15.68
CA ILE A 201 20.16 -19.45 -16.61
C ILE A 201 18.83 -19.13 -15.89
N PHE A 202 18.70 -19.52 -14.62
CA PHE A 202 17.54 -19.21 -13.79
C PHE A 202 17.42 -17.72 -13.51
N GLU A 203 18.53 -17.06 -13.17
CA GLU A 203 18.59 -15.61 -12.92
C GLU A 203 18.37 -14.81 -14.21
N GLN A 204 18.99 -15.22 -15.32
CA GLN A 204 18.75 -14.61 -16.63
C GLN A 204 17.25 -14.61 -16.97
N ARG A 205 16.59 -15.76 -16.75
CA ARG A 205 15.14 -15.88 -16.96
C ARG A 205 14.36 -15.01 -15.98
N ARG A 206 14.71 -15.04 -14.69
CA ARG A 206 14.09 -14.21 -13.63
C ARG A 206 14.11 -12.73 -14.01
N TYR A 207 15.28 -12.18 -14.32
CA TYR A 207 15.44 -10.76 -14.64
C TYR A 207 14.71 -10.38 -15.93
N ALA A 208 14.78 -11.21 -16.96
CA ALA A 208 14.05 -10.97 -18.19
C ALA A 208 12.53 -11.01 -17.98
N THR A 209 12.00 -11.99 -17.24
CA THR A 209 10.57 -12.07 -16.90
C THR A 209 10.11 -10.84 -16.12
N ARG A 210 10.88 -10.39 -15.13
CA ARG A 210 10.57 -9.17 -14.36
C ARG A 210 10.47 -7.95 -15.28
N LEU A 211 11.45 -7.76 -16.16
CA LEU A 211 11.42 -6.63 -17.09
C LEU A 211 10.23 -6.71 -18.07
N LEU A 212 9.88 -7.90 -18.53
CA LEU A 212 8.68 -8.12 -19.35
C LEU A 212 7.40 -7.76 -18.58
N ASN A 213 7.32 -8.10 -17.30
CA ASN A 213 6.17 -7.78 -16.45
C ASN A 213 6.03 -6.27 -16.25
N ASN A 214 7.13 -5.53 -16.03
CA ASN A 214 7.08 -4.07 -15.92
C ASN A 214 6.60 -3.41 -17.23
N VAL A 215 7.03 -3.92 -18.38
CA VAL A 215 6.52 -3.45 -19.69
C VAL A 215 5.04 -3.79 -19.86
N SER A 216 4.60 -4.98 -19.41
CA SER A 216 3.19 -5.41 -19.43
C SER A 216 2.30 -4.50 -18.58
N GLU A 217 2.77 -4.10 -17.39
CA GLU A 217 2.07 -3.17 -16.50
C GLU A 217 1.95 -1.77 -17.13
N TYR A 218 3.03 -1.27 -17.73
CA TYR A 218 3.01 -0.01 -18.47
C TYR A 218 2.04 -0.08 -19.67
N ALA A 219 2.02 -1.20 -20.39
CA ALA A 219 1.07 -1.43 -21.47
C ALA A 219 -0.38 -1.47 -20.97
N ASP A 220 -0.65 -2.03 -19.79
CA ASP A 220 -1.99 -2.02 -19.19
C ASP A 220 -2.47 -0.59 -18.90
N SER A 221 -1.67 0.23 -18.22
CA SER A 221 -2.04 1.62 -17.94
C SER A 221 -2.32 2.43 -19.21
N HIS A 222 -1.49 2.27 -20.25
CA HIS A 222 -1.67 2.97 -21.52
C HIS A 222 -2.86 2.43 -22.31
N SER A 223 -3.07 1.12 -22.34
CA SER A 223 -4.25 0.53 -22.99
C SER A 223 -5.54 0.97 -22.30
N ARG A 224 -5.55 1.08 -20.96
CA ARG A 224 -6.69 1.62 -20.22
C ARG A 224 -6.93 3.09 -20.54
N SER A 225 -5.90 3.91 -20.74
CA SER A 225 -6.08 5.32 -21.11
C SER A 225 -6.62 5.52 -22.53
N LEU A 226 -6.17 4.68 -23.49
CA LEU A 226 -6.60 4.72 -24.89
C LEU A 226 -8.02 4.20 -25.08
N TYR A 227 -8.41 3.21 -24.27
CA TYR A 227 -9.70 2.52 -24.37
C TYR A 227 -10.60 2.77 -23.15
N ALA A 228 -10.23 3.70 -22.28
CA ALA A 228 -11.15 4.22 -21.29
C ALA A 228 -12.35 4.76 -22.10
N PRO A 229 -13.60 4.34 -21.78
CA PRO A 229 -14.73 5.07 -22.31
C PRO A 229 -14.46 6.53 -21.96
N ALA A 230 -14.43 7.40 -22.96
CA ALA A 230 -14.08 8.81 -22.81
C ALA A 230 -14.65 9.30 -21.47
N ALA A 231 -13.81 9.80 -20.57
CA ALA A 231 -14.17 10.27 -19.23
C ALA A 231 -15.01 11.57 -19.29
N SER A 232 -15.99 11.60 -20.20
CA SER A 232 -16.78 12.75 -20.57
C SER A 232 -18.15 12.34 -21.15
N SER A 233 -18.77 11.26 -20.64
CA SER A 233 -20.21 11.09 -20.83
C SER A 233 -20.90 11.28 -19.50
N GLN A 234 -21.71 12.34 -19.45
CA GLN A 234 -22.76 12.54 -18.47
C GLN A 234 -23.35 11.19 -18.02
N ILE A 235 -23.39 10.93 -16.72
CA ILE A 235 -24.00 9.68 -16.22
C ILE A 235 -25.50 9.76 -16.49
N GLN A 236 -26.03 8.82 -17.27
CA GLN A 236 -27.47 8.76 -17.52
C GLN A 236 -28.09 7.80 -16.52
N LEU A 237 -28.92 8.34 -15.62
CA LEU A 237 -29.63 7.57 -14.61
C LEU A 237 -31.07 7.32 -15.06
N MET A 238 -31.59 6.14 -14.74
CA MET A 238 -33.00 5.79 -14.87
C MET A 238 -33.45 5.06 -13.60
N LEU A 239 -34.76 5.05 -13.34
CA LEU A 239 -35.36 4.13 -12.39
C LEU A 239 -35.62 2.78 -13.08
N GLY A 240 -35.31 1.70 -12.41
CA GLY A 240 -35.52 0.35 -12.91
C GLY A 240 -35.48 -0.68 -11.79
N GLU A 241 -35.12 -1.91 -12.13
CA GLU A 241 -35.01 -3.02 -11.19
C GLU A 241 -33.61 -3.61 -11.24
N ASP A 242 -33.14 -4.14 -10.11
CA ASP A 242 -31.95 -4.98 -10.04
C ASP A 242 -32.22 -6.41 -10.55
N SER A 243 -31.18 -7.24 -10.57
CA SER A 243 -31.30 -8.64 -11.02
C SER A 243 -32.22 -9.50 -10.14
N ALA A 244 -32.57 -9.04 -8.95
CA ALA A 244 -33.47 -9.71 -8.02
C ALA A 244 -34.91 -9.15 -8.08
N GLY A 245 -35.19 -8.21 -8.98
CA GLY A 245 -36.50 -7.57 -9.13
C GLY A 245 -36.80 -6.50 -8.06
N SER A 246 -35.80 -6.03 -7.31
CA SER A 246 -35.96 -4.92 -6.37
C SER A 246 -35.75 -3.60 -7.07
N GLN A 247 -36.45 -2.55 -6.64
CA GLN A 247 -36.33 -1.23 -7.24
C GLN A 247 -34.92 -0.66 -7.04
N ALA A 248 -34.31 -0.23 -8.14
CA ALA A 248 -32.93 0.23 -8.21
C ALA A 248 -32.79 1.42 -9.16
N ILE A 249 -31.68 2.14 -9.04
CA ILE A 249 -31.27 3.15 -10.00
C ILE A 249 -30.37 2.48 -11.02
N VAL A 250 -30.65 2.63 -12.31
CA VAL A 250 -29.84 2.08 -13.40
C VAL A 250 -29.05 3.20 -14.06
N ALA A 251 -27.72 3.12 -14.00
CA ALA A 251 -26.82 3.99 -14.75
C ALA A 251 -26.49 3.35 -16.10
N GLN A 252 -26.70 4.04 -17.21
CA GLN A 252 -26.32 3.58 -18.57
C GLN A 252 -24.82 3.78 -18.84
N ASN A 253 -23.99 3.42 -17.86
CA ASN A 253 -22.56 3.58 -17.90
C ASN A 253 -21.90 2.34 -17.29
N SER A 254 -20.63 2.13 -17.64
CA SER A 254 -19.84 1.03 -17.09
C SER A 254 -19.74 1.10 -15.56
N PHE A 255 -19.56 -0.05 -14.91
CA PHE A 255 -19.40 -0.14 -13.46
C PHE A 255 -18.32 0.82 -12.93
N VAL A 256 -17.15 0.84 -13.57
CA VAL A 256 -16.02 1.67 -13.15
C VAL A 256 -16.35 3.17 -13.23
N SER A 257 -16.98 3.61 -14.33
CA SER A 257 -17.37 5.01 -14.50
C SER A 257 -18.43 5.43 -13.48
N THR A 258 -19.45 4.60 -13.26
CA THR A 258 -20.53 4.86 -12.30
C THR A 258 -19.99 4.89 -10.87
N TRP A 259 -19.07 3.98 -10.54
CA TRP A 259 -18.40 3.92 -9.24
C TRP A 259 -17.65 5.22 -8.92
N GLN A 260 -16.77 5.65 -9.82
CA GLN A 260 -15.98 6.88 -9.63
C GLN A 260 -16.86 8.14 -9.52
N TRP A 261 -17.92 8.19 -10.32
CA TRP A 261 -18.90 9.27 -10.26
C TRP A 261 -19.64 9.31 -8.90
N LEU A 262 -20.09 8.16 -8.38
CA LEU A 262 -20.74 8.09 -7.06
C LEU A 262 -19.83 8.56 -5.92
N LEU A 263 -18.55 8.17 -5.93
CA LEU A 263 -17.59 8.63 -4.92
C LEU A 263 -17.43 10.16 -4.92
N THR A 264 -17.60 10.79 -6.08
CA THR A 264 -17.53 12.26 -6.22
C THR A 264 -18.85 12.94 -5.83
N VAL A 265 -19.99 12.34 -6.20
CA VAL A 265 -21.31 12.97 -6.12
C VAL A 265 -21.97 12.78 -4.77
N LEU A 266 -21.81 11.63 -4.11
CA LEU A 266 -22.47 11.37 -2.83
C LEU A 266 -22.12 12.43 -1.76
N PRO A 267 -20.84 12.79 -1.53
CA PRO A 267 -20.51 13.84 -0.57
C PRO A 267 -21.12 15.19 -0.94
N LYS A 268 -21.12 15.55 -2.23
CA LYS A 268 -21.73 16.80 -2.75
C LYS A 268 -23.24 16.82 -2.58
N ALA A 269 -23.88 15.65 -2.65
CA ALA A 269 -25.31 15.47 -2.42
C ALA A 269 -25.70 15.44 -0.92
N GLY A 270 -24.75 15.74 -0.02
CA GLY A 270 -24.97 15.70 1.43
C GLY A 270 -25.03 14.28 1.99
N LEU A 271 -24.41 13.31 1.31
CA LEU A 271 -24.34 11.89 1.71
C LEU A 271 -22.86 11.51 1.92
N PRO A 272 -22.28 11.85 3.09
CA PRO A 272 -20.88 11.56 3.37
C PRO A 272 -20.62 10.05 3.35
N ILE A 273 -19.59 9.66 2.61
CA ILE A 273 -19.16 8.26 2.47
C ILE A 273 -18.34 7.89 3.71
N GLU A 274 -18.73 6.82 4.40
CA GLU A 274 -17.95 6.24 5.50
C GLU A 274 -16.96 5.18 5.00
N GLN A 275 -17.39 4.36 4.05
CA GLN A 275 -16.61 3.24 3.53
C GLN A 275 -16.99 2.97 2.08
N SER A 276 -16.00 2.57 1.27
CA SER A 276 -16.23 2.11 -0.10
C SER A 276 -15.34 0.90 -0.41
N SER A 277 -15.88 -0.09 -1.10
CA SER A 277 -15.19 -1.31 -1.53
C SER A 277 -15.58 -1.63 -2.97
N GLN A 278 -14.69 -1.31 -3.92
CA GLN A 278 -14.98 -1.48 -5.35
C GLN A 278 -15.13 -2.95 -5.74
N SER A 279 -14.30 -3.84 -5.16
CA SER A 279 -14.36 -5.29 -5.43
C SER A 279 -15.65 -5.95 -4.96
N GLN A 280 -16.33 -5.35 -3.97
CA GLN A 280 -17.64 -5.79 -3.48
C GLN A 280 -18.79 -4.97 -4.08
N GLY A 281 -18.49 -3.94 -4.87
CA GLY A 281 -19.49 -2.98 -5.36
C GLY A 281 -20.25 -2.27 -4.25
N LEU A 282 -19.61 -2.01 -3.09
CA LEU A 282 -20.30 -1.53 -1.90
C LEU A 282 -19.86 -0.13 -1.49
N ILE A 283 -20.79 0.82 -1.41
CA ILE A 283 -20.57 2.15 -0.82
C ILE A 283 -21.47 2.30 0.41
N VAL A 284 -20.87 2.59 1.56
CA VAL A 284 -21.57 2.87 2.82
C VAL A 284 -21.52 4.38 3.06
N PHE A 285 -22.68 5.00 3.26
CA PHE A 285 -22.80 6.42 3.56
C PHE A 285 -23.69 6.63 4.79
N ASN A 286 -23.46 7.74 5.49
CA ASN A 286 -24.30 8.13 6.62
C ASN A 286 -25.33 9.17 6.17
N TYR A 287 -26.58 8.99 6.57
CA TYR A 287 -27.67 9.94 6.31
C TYR A 287 -28.07 10.63 7.61
N GLU A 288 -28.03 11.96 7.66
CA GLU A 288 -28.29 12.74 8.89
C GLU A 288 -29.77 13.10 9.09
N GLY A 289 -30.68 12.63 8.22
CA GLY A 289 -32.12 12.88 8.30
C GLY A 289 -32.59 14.14 7.55
N ASP A 290 -33.91 14.33 7.49
CA ASP A 290 -34.57 15.40 6.71
C ASP A 290 -34.50 16.79 7.39
N SER A 291 -34.01 16.89 8.63
CA SER A 291 -34.11 18.10 9.48
C SER A 291 -32.78 18.67 9.98
N SER A 292 -31.66 18.32 9.37
CA SER A 292 -30.33 18.70 9.87
C SER A 292 -29.58 19.58 8.88
N VAL A 293 -29.38 20.83 9.27
CA VAL A 293 -28.20 21.62 8.92
C VAL A 293 -26.97 20.74 9.19
N SER A 294 -26.32 20.26 8.12
CA SER A 294 -25.21 19.30 8.23
C SER A 294 -24.11 19.84 9.13
N MET A 295 -23.64 19.04 10.10
CA MET A 295 -22.46 19.40 10.90
C MET A 295 -21.18 19.54 10.05
N LEU A 296 -21.18 19.03 8.81
CA LEU A 296 -20.15 19.25 7.80
C LEU A 296 -20.20 20.64 7.12
N GLN A 297 -21.29 21.42 7.26
CA GLN A 297 -21.35 22.82 6.78
C GLN A 297 -20.39 23.74 7.55
N VAL A 298 -19.90 23.31 8.71
CA VAL A 298 -18.99 24.13 9.55
C VAL A 298 -17.51 23.88 9.22
N LEU A 299 -17.17 22.80 8.50
CA LEU A 299 -15.77 22.35 8.36
C LEU A 299 -15.21 22.34 6.92
N THR A 300 -15.94 22.77 5.90
CA THR A 300 -15.45 22.73 4.50
C THR A 300 -15.66 24.04 3.74
N PHE A 301 -14.57 24.57 3.16
CA PHE A 301 -14.48 25.77 2.31
C PHE A 301 -15.11 25.57 0.91
N TRP A 302 -16.34 25.09 0.83
CA TRP A 302 -17.07 24.89 -0.42
C TRP A 302 -18.45 25.54 -0.25
N GLU A 303 -18.92 26.26 -1.26
CA GLU A 303 -20.11 27.12 -1.23
C GLU A 303 -21.35 26.49 -0.57
N PRO A 304 -22.25 27.31 0.02
CA PRO A 304 -23.43 26.82 0.72
C PRO A 304 -24.30 25.95 -0.18
N VAL A 305 -24.35 24.65 0.12
CA VAL A 305 -25.25 23.71 -0.53
C VAL A 305 -26.69 24.05 -0.07
N GLN A 306 -27.56 24.29 -1.05
CA GLN A 306 -28.98 24.58 -0.83
C GLN A 306 -29.68 23.44 -0.06
N GLU A 307 -30.73 23.77 0.69
CA GLU A 307 -31.59 22.81 1.40
C GLU A 307 -31.89 21.60 0.52
N THR A 308 -31.44 20.42 0.95
CA THR A 308 -31.65 19.19 0.18
C THR A 308 -32.98 18.57 0.56
N ASP A 309 -33.85 18.30 -0.43
CA ASP A 309 -35.09 17.55 -0.24
C ASP A 309 -34.79 16.20 0.41
N GLY A 310 -35.25 15.99 1.65
CA GLY A 310 -34.96 14.77 2.41
C GLY A 310 -35.30 13.46 1.70
N LEU A 311 -34.55 12.38 1.98
CA LEU A 311 -34.64 11.07 1.32
C LEU A 311 -35.82 10.20 1.79
N ALA A 312 -36.72 10.69 2.66
CA ALA A 312 -37.75 9.86 3.30
C ALA A 312 -37.16 8.63 4.02
N LEU A 313 -35.96 8.81 4.58
CA LEU A 313 -35.24 7.83 5.38
C LEU A 313 -35.05 8.39 6.79
N SER A 314 -34.99 7.51 7.78
CA SER A 314 -34.51 7.89 9.12
C SER A 314 -33.03 8.22 9.06
N ALA A 315 -32.54 9.07 9.97
CA ALA A 315 -31.10 9.25 10.12
C ALA A 315 -30.42 7.90 10.48
N GLY A 316 -29.31 7.58 9.83
CA GLY A 316 -28.61 6.32 10.01
C GLY A 316 -27.71 5.93 8.84
N LYS A 317 -27.13 4.74 8.95
CA LYS A 317 -26.22 4.18 7.93
C LYS A 317 -26.98 3.47 6.83
N TYR A 318 -26.58 3.74 5.59
CA TYR A 318 -27.17 3.13 4.40
C TYR A 318 -26.07 2.64 3.46
N ARG A 319 -26.44 1.68 2.62
CA ARG A 319 -25.53 1.01 1.69
C ARG A 319 -26.04 1.12 0.26
N LEU A 320 -25.16 1.47 -0.66
CA LEU A 320 -25.37 1.32 -2.09
C LEU A 320 -24.64 0.07 -2.54
N GLN A 321 -25.41 -0.88 -3.07
CA GLN A 321 -24.89 -2.07 -3.72
C GLN A 321 -24.92 -1.85 -5.23
N LEU A 322 -23.74 -1.85 -5.85
CA LEU A 322 -23.56 -1.74 -7.27
C LEU A 322 -23.37 -3.13 -7.87
N ALA A 323 -23.98 -3.38 -9.02
CA ALA A 323 -23.78 -4.58 -9.81
C ALA A 323 -23.59 -4.23 -11.29
N ASP A 324 -22.61 -4.86 -11.91
CA ASP A 324 -22.30 -4.72 -13.34
C ASP A 324 -23.30 -5.51 -14.18
N ARG A 325 -23.89 -4.85 -15.17
CA ARG A 325 -24.82 -5.42 -16.16
C ARG A 325 -24.28 -5.26 -17.59
N GLY A 326 -22.96 -5.18 -17.74
CA GLY A 326 -22.25 -5.04 -19.01
C GLY A 326 -22.04 -3.57 -19.37
N HIS A 327 -22.99 -2.98 -20.09
CA HIS A 327 -22.93 -1.55 -20.45
C HIS A 327 -23.69 -0.65 -19.46
N GLU A 328 -24.36 -1.25 -18.48
CA GLU A 328 -25.15 -0.58 -17.45
C GLU A 328 -24.70 -1.02 -16.06
N THR A 329 -24.99 -0.21 -15.06
CA THR A 329 -24.74 -0.51 -13.65
C THR A 329 -26.02 -0.31 -12.86
N SER A 330 -26.47 -1.34 -12.12
CA SER A 330 -27.58 -1.17 -11.16
C SER A 330 -27.04 -0.73 -9.81
N ILE A 331 -27.72 0.22 -9.18
CA ILE A 331 -27.43 0.80 -7.87
C ILE A 331 -28.64 0.54 -6.97
N THR A 332 -28.52 -0.41 -6.06
CA THR A 332 -29.56 -0.78 -5.10
C THR A 332 -29.27 -0.12 -3.76
N LEU A 333 -30.27 0.54 -3.17
CA LEU A 333 -30.18 1.17 -1.85
C LEU A 333 -30.69 0.23 -0.76
N LEU A 334 -29.86 -0.04 0.23
CA LEU A 334 -30.09 -0.97 1.33
C LEU A 334 -29.92 -0.26 2.68
N ASP A 335 -30.62 -0.76 3.70
CA ASP A 335 -30.42 -0.35 5.09
C ASP A 335 -29.17 -1.00 5.73
N ASP A 336 -28.85 -0.62 6.97
CA ASP A 336 -27.75 -1.22 7.75
C ASP A 336 -27.93 -2.73 8.04
N GLY A 337 -29.11 -3.29 7.80
CA GLY A 337 -29.40 -4.72 7.87
C GLY A 337 -29.31 -5.46 6.53
N ASN A 338 -28.84 -4.80 5.45
CA ASN A 338 -28.82 -5.31 4.07
C ASN A 338 -30.22 -5.61 3.49
N LYS A 339 -31.25 -4.91 3.95
CA LYS A 339 -32.61 -5.02 3.41
C LYS A 339 -32.91 -3.87 2.45
N PRO A 340 -33.66 -4.11 1.36
CA PRO A 340 -34.13 -3.05 0.48
C PRO A 340 -34.91 -1.98 1.26
N VAL A 341 -34.63 -0.72 0.97
CA VAL A 341 -35.38 0.40 1.56
C VAL A 341 -36.71 0.62 0.83
N LEU A 342 -37.53 1.54 1.36
CA LEU A 342 -38.78 1.94 0.70
C LEU A 342 -38.52 2.51 -0.70
N VAL A 343 -39.40 2.17 -1.63
CA VAL A 343 -39.40 2.65 -3.03
C VAL A 343 -39.26 4.18 -3.11
N SER A 344 -40.00 4.90 -2.27
CA SER A 344 -39.96 6.37 -2.22
C SER A 344 -38.58 6.94 -1.88
N ALA A 345 -37.77 6.22 -1.11
CA ALA A 345 -36.41 6.62 -0.79
C ALA A 345 -35.46 6.44 -1.99
N VAL A 346 -35.65 5.36 -2.76
CA VAL A 346 -34.89 5.12 -4.00
C VAL A 346 -35.20 6.21 -5.03
N GLU A 347 -36.47 6.59 -5.18
CA GLU A 347 -36.89 7.67 -6.07
C GLU A 347 -36.33 9.03 -5.65
N LYS A 348 -36.34 9.34 -4.35
CA LYS A 348 -35.75 10.58 -3.83
C LYS A 348 -34.23 10.61 -4.00
N LEU A 349 -33.55 9.48 -3.79
CA LEU A 349 -32.12 9.36 -4.06
C LEU A 349 -31.84 9.57 -5.55
N TYR A 350 -32.63 8.96 -6.43
CA TYR A 350 -32.56 9.16 -7.88
C TYR A 350 -32.69 10.63 -8.26
N GLN A 351 -33.72 11.33 -7.78
CA GLN A 351 -33.94 12.76 -8.05
C GLN A 351 -32.77 13.62 -7.56
N ARG A 352 -32.23 13.29 -6.37
CA ARG A 352 -31.08 13.99 -5.79
C ARG A 352 -29.83 13.80 -6.64
N LEU A 353 -29.54 12.57 -7.04
CA LEU A 353 -28.40 12.22 -7.87
C LEU A 353 -28.51 12.77 -9.30
N GLN A 354 -29.72 12.88 -9.84
CA GLN A 354 -29.97 13.40 -11.19
C GLN A 354 -29.43 14.83 -11.38
N ARG A 355 -29.44 15.64 -10.31
CA ARG A 355 -28.89 17.01 -10.28
C ARG A 355 -27.37 17.06 -10.54
N TYR A 356 -26.67 15.95 -10.36
CA TYR A 356 -25.22 15.84 -10.47
C TYR A 356 -24.77 14.95 -11.65
N THR A 357 -25.67 14.59 -12.55
CA THR A 357 -25.37 13.80 -13.76
C THR A 357 -24.36 14.49 -14.69
N ASN A 358 -24.32 15.82 -14.66
CA ASN A 358 -23.37 16.64 -15.41
C ASN A 358 -22.01 16.81 -14.72
N VAL A 359 -21.86 16.35 -13.47
CA VAL A 359 -20.59 16.41 -12.75
C VAL A 359 -19.71 15.28 -13.25
N SER A 360 -18.58 15.63 -13.88
CA SER A 360 -17.58 14.63 -14.27
C SER A 360 -16.97 13.99 -13.02
N ALA A 361 -16.78 12.68 -13.05
CA ALA A 361 -16.10 11.97 -11.98
C ALA A 361 -14.69 12.58 -11.82
N ALA A 362 -14.38 13.08 -10.62
CA ALA A 362 -12.98 13.32 -10.30
C ALA A 362 -12.35 11.94 -10.15
N VAL A 363 -11.16 11.74 -10.71
CA VAL A 363 -10.39 10.51 -10.48
C VAL A 363 -10.01 10.50 -9.00
N ILE A 364 -10.87 9.95 -8.16
CA ILE A 364 -10.54 9.65 -6.77
C ILE A 364 -9.71 8.37 -6.86
N ALA A 365 -8.38 8.55 -6.83
CA ALA A 365 -7.46 7.45 -6.67
C ALA A 365 -7.88 6.65 -5.44
N ASP A 366 -7.97 5.34 -5.63
CA ASP A 366 -8.33 4.38 -4.59
C ASP A 366 -7.38 4.59 -3.39
N THR A 367 -7.89 5.12 -2.27
CA THR A 367 -7.07 5.49 -1.09
C THR A 367 -6.62 4.26 -0.29
N SER A 368 -6.38 3.12 -0.96
CA SER A 368 -5.82 1.92 -0.36
C SER A 368 -4.34 1.71 -0.70
N THR A 369 -3.75 2.48 -1.63
CA THR A 369 -2.33 2.34 -1.98
C THR A 369 -1.71 3.65 -2.49
N GLN A 370 -1.48 4.63 -1.60
CA GLN A 370 -0.51 5.70 -1.89
C GLN A 370 0.29 6.09 -0.64
N LYS A 371 1.48 5.49 -0.52
CA LYS A 371 2.67 6.24 -0.08
C LYS A 371 3.61 6.34 -1.28
N THR A 372 3.69 7.58 -1.77
CA THR A 372 4.89 8.22 -2.33
C THR A 372 5.36 7.79 -3.73
N GLN A 373 4.89 8.52 -4.74
CA GLN A 373 5.80 9.12 -5.73
C GLN A 373 5.33 10.56 -5.98
N VAL A 374 6.19 11.52 -5.63
CA VAL A 374 6.00 12.94 -5.94
C VAL A 374 6.84 13.23 -7.18
N GLN A 375 6.18 13.66 -8.26
CA GLN A 375 6.82 14.33 -9.37
C GLN A 375 6.15 15.69 -9.57
N ALA A 376 6.97 16.65 -9.98
CA ALA A 376 6.85 18.07 -9.71
C ALA A 376 5.85 18.84 -10.60
N GLU A 377 5.51 20.05 -10.12
CA GLU A 377 4.86 21.20 -10.77
C GLU A 377 3.32 21.17 -10.78
N ALA A 378 2.56 22.14 -10.24
CA ALA A 378 2.84 23.53 -9.85
C ALA A 378 2.01 23.94 -8.60
N GLN A 379 2.60 24.78 -7.74
CA GLN A 379 2.06 25.23 -6.46
C GLN A 379 0.82 26.14 -6.59
N PRO A 380 -0.19 25.94 -5.74
CA PRO A 380 -0.81 26.98 -4.94
C PRO A 380 -0.24 26.94 -3.51
N ALA A 381 -0.02 28.10 -2.90
CA ALA A 381 0.73 28.28 -1.65
C ALA A 381 0.26 27.38 -0.49
N GLU A 382 1.13 26.45 -0.05
CA GLU A 382 0.99 25.69 1.19
C GLU A 382 1.19 26.61 2.41
N ALA A 383 0.26 26.55 3.36
CA ALA A 383 0.44 27.11 4.69
C ALA A 383 1.47 26.26 5.44
N ILE A 384 2.62 26.86 5.75
CA ILE A 384 3.68 26.25 6.56
C ILE A 384 3.12 26.04 7.98
N GLU A 385 2.88 24.78 8.39
CA GLU A 385 2.61 24.47 9.80
C GLU A 385 3.88 24.71 10.63
N GLN A 386 3.92 25.83 11.35
CA GLN A 386 5.07 26.20 12.18
C GLN A 386 5.18 25.29 13.42
N PRO A 387 6.41 24.98 13.88
CA PRO A 387 6.61 24.25 15.14
C PRO A 387 6.04 25.05 16.32
N ILE A 388 5.46 24.36 17.31
CA ILE A 388 4.94 25.00 18.53
C ILE A 388 5.97 24.78 19.65
N HIS A 389 6.54 25.87 20.14
CA HIS A 389 7.43 25.87 21.29
C HIS A 389 6.64 25.99 22.59
N LEU A 390 6.67 24.91 23.38
CA LEU A 390 6.15 24.89 24.74
C LEU A 390 7.26 25.28 25.72
N VAL A 391 7.14 26.44 26.37
CA VAL A 391 8.14 27.01 27.28
C VAL A 391 7.57 27.29 28.67
N LYS A 392 8.39 27.15 29.71
CA LYS A 392 8.00 27.44 31.10
C LYS A 392 8.25 28.91 31.42
N THR A 393 7.19 29.68 31.64
CA THR A 393 7.24 31.11 31.99
C THR A 393 6.54 31.31 33.33
N ASN A 394 7.23 31.92 34.32
CA ASN A 394 6.68 32.19 35.67
C ASN A 394 6.04 30.97 36.37
N GLY A 395 6.62 29.78 36.18
CA GLY A 395 6.12 28.54 36.79
C GLY A 395 4.98 27.85 36.02
N VAL A 396 4.52 28.43 34.92
CA VAL A 396 3.43 27.93 34.06
C VAL A 396 3.96 27.56 32.68
N TRP A 397 3.40 26.51 32.08
CA TRP A 397 3.77 26.05 30.74
C TRP A 397 2.90 26.74 29.68
N VAL A 398 3.55 27.46 28.76
CA VAL A 398 2.90 28.30 27.74
C VAL A 398 3.43 27.92 26.36
N ALA A 399 2.51 27.60 25.44
CA ALA A 399 2.78 27.38 24.03
C ALA A 399 2.75 28.71 23.26
N ASP A 400 3.67 28.91 22.33
CA ASP A 400 3.80 30.12 21.50
C ASP A 400 2.84 30.19 20.30
N ALA A 401 1.69 29.52 20.39
CA ALA A 401 0.67 29.47 19.34
C ALA A 401 -0.74 29.72 19.92
N PRO A 402 -1.74 30.08 19.08
CA PRO A 402 -3.13 30.22 19.51
C PRO A 402 -3.71 28.90 20.02
N ALA A 403 -4.67 28.98 20.96
CA ALA A 403 -5.20 27.81 21.64
C ALA A 403 -5.80 26.76 20.72
N ASP A 404 -6.44 27.17 19.61
CA ASP A 404 -7.03 26.24 18.63
C ASP A 404 -5.95 25.43 17.90
N GLN A 405 -4.81 26.07 17.59
CA GLN A 405 -3.67 25.43 16.96
C GLN A 405 -2.97 24.47 17.94
N VAL A 406 -2.81 24.88 19.20
CA VAL A 406 -2.22 24.06 20.26
C VAL A 406 -3.11 22.85 20.55
N LEU A 407 -4.44 23.04 20.64
CA LEU A 407 -5.41 21.98 20.88
C LEU A 407 -5.39 20.92 19.76
N SER A 408 -5.42 21.39 18.51
CA SER A 408 -5.33 20.52 17.33
C SER A 408 -4.04 19.70 17.34
N ARG A 409 -2.89 20.34 17.58
CA ARG A 409 -1.59 19.64 17.63
C ARG A 409 -1.48 18.68 18.81
N MET A 410 -1.93 19.07 20.00
CA MET A 410 -1.94 18.17 21.16
C MET A 410 -2.82 16.95 20.93
N SER A 411 -3.99 17.12 20.31
CA SER A 411 -4.88 15.99 20.00
C SER A 411 -4.25 14.96 19.05
N ALA A 412 -3.33 15.38 18.17
CA ALA A 412 -2.62 14.47 17.28
C ALA A 412 -1.44 13.74 17.98
N GLU A 413 -0.81 14.36 18.97
CA GLU A 413 0.43 13.85 19.60
C GLU A 413 0.22 13.10 20.92
N LEU A 414 -0.86 13.40 21.68
CA LEU A 414 -1.10 12.81 23.00
C LEU A 414 -1.20 11.27 22.97
N SER A 415 -1.76 10.71 21.90
CA SER A 415 -1.85 9.27 21.66
C SER A 415 -0.47 8.58 21.63
N GLN A 416 0.57 9.27 21.14
CA GLN A 416 1.94 8.76 21.11
C GLN A 416 2.64 8.85 22.47
N LEU A 417 2.07 9.62 23.39
CA LEU A 417 2.59 9.86 24.74
C LEU A 417 1.90 9.00 25.81
N GLY A 418 1.10 8.00 25.39
CA GLY A 418 0.40 7.07 26.28
C GLY A 418 -0.96 7.56 26.77
N TRP A 419 -1.50 8.61 26.18
CA TRP A 419 -2.80 9.18 26.56
C TRP A 419 -3.88 8.80 25.56
N THR A 420 -4.98 8.22 26.04
CA THR A 420 -6.13 7.91 25.19
C THR A 420 -7.11 9.07 25.24
N ILE A 421 -7.32 9.75 24.11
CA ILE A 421 -8.26 10.87 24.03
C ILE A 421 -9.69 10.32 24.10
N LYS A 422 -10.49 10.80 25.06
CA LYS A 422 -11.90 10.46 25.22
C LYS A 422 -12.81 11.48 24.56
N GLN A 423 -12.46 12.76 24.71
CA GLN A 423 -13.27 13.86 24.20
C GLN A 423 -12.38 15.10 24.03
N THR A 424 -12.50 15.80 22.92
CA THR A 424 -11.88 17.11 22.72
C THR A 424 -13.01 18.14 22.59
N ASP A 425 -12.98 19.15 23.43
CA ASP A 425 -13.93 20.26 23.42
C ASP A 425 -13.19 21.53 23.00
N THR A 426 -13.37 21.91 21.74
CA THR A 426 -12.74 23.09 21.14
C THR A 426 -13.33 24.38 21.70
N ALA A 427 -14.62 24.39 22.07
CA ALA A 427 -15.27 25.58 22.63
C ALA A 427 -14.82 25.85 24.07
N ALA A 428 -14.64 24.81 24.88
CA ALA A 428 -14.12 24.91 26.25
C ALA A 428 -12.57 24.88 26.31
N GLN A 429 -11.90 24.67 25.18
CA GLN A 429 -10.45 24.48 25.06
C GLN A 429 -9.93 23.39 26.00
N ARG A 430 -10.59 22.22 26.01
CA ARG A 430 -10.29 21.09 26.89
C ARG A 430 -10.06 19.80 26.11
N ILE A 431 -9.13 18.98 26.57
CA ILE A 431 -8.95 17.60 26.10
C ILE A 431 -9.12 16.65 27.29
N ASN A 432 -10.18 15.87 27.29
CA ASN A 432 -10.39 14.79 28.25
C ASN A 432 -9.62 13.56 27.77
N VAL A 433 -8.72 13.08 28.62
CA VAL A 433 -7.83 11.96 28.34
C VAL A 433 -7.91 10.90 29.43
N GLU A 434 -7.63 9.66 29.06
CA GLU A 434 -7.43 8.56 30.00
C GLU A 434 -5.96 8.13 29.93
N TYR A 435 -5.32 8.07 31.09
CA TYR A 435 -3.97 7.57 31.26
C TYR A 435 -4.00 6.12 31.75
N THR A 436 -3.28 5.24 31.04
CA THR A 436 -3.08 3.86 31.46
C THR A 436 -1.58 3.59 31.57
N VAL A 437 -1.16 2.97 32.68
CA VAL A 437 0.22 2.49 32.81
C VAL A 437 0.31 1.20 32.00
N GLN A 438 1.19 1.18 31.00
CA GLN A 438 1.51 -0.04 30.27
C GLN A 438 2.47 -0.85 31.16
N ASP A 439 1.94 -1.82 31.90
CA ASP A 439 2.77 -2.82 32.58
C ASP A 439 3.50 -3.60 31.49
N GLY A 440 4.83 -3.46 31.45
CA GLY A 440 5.68 -4.17 30.50
C GLY A 440 5.56 -5.68 30.72
N SER A 441 4.63 -6.32 30.02
CA SER A 441 4.54 -7.77 29.97
C SER A 441 5.76 -8.29 29.21
N LEU A 442 6.34 -9.41 29.67
CA LEU A 442 7.47 -10.07 29.02
C LEU A 442 7.18 -10.44 27.54
N LEU A 443 5.92 -10.42 27.13
CA LEU A 443 5.49 -10.63 25.74
C LEU A 443 5.65 -9.38 24.85
N ASP A 444 5.66 -8.17 25.41
CA ASP A 444 5.85 -6.91 24.66
C ASP A 444 7.32 -6.63 24.32
N ALA A 445 8.27 -7.33 24.98
CA ALA A 445 9.69 -7.29 24.65
C ALA A 445 10.01 -7.89 23.26
N PHE A 446 9.08 -8.63 22.66
CA PHE A 446 9.21 -9.18 21.30
C PHE A 446 8.68 -8.25 20.21
N ALA A 447 8.03 -7.13 20.56
CA ALA A 447 7.56 -6.12 19.61
C ALA A 447 8.62 -5.03 19.39
N ILE A 448 9.68 -5.34 18.64
CA ILE A 448 10.89 -4.49 18.47
C ILE A 448 10.62 -3.17 17.71
N TRP A 449 9.38 -2.89 17.26
CA TRP A 449 9.11 -1.79 16.32
C TRP A 449 8.15 -0.69 16.80
N LYS A 450 7.75 -0.66 18.08
CA LYS A 450 6.91 0.43 18.61
C LYS A 450 7.58 1.09 19.82
N PRO A 451 7.95 2.39 19.76
CA PRO A 451 8.50 3.06 20.93
C PRO A 451 7.46 3.04 22.05
N LEU A 452 7.82 2.43 23.18
CA LEU A 452 6.96 2.39 24.36
C LEU A 452 6.68 3.83 24.83
N PRO A 453 5.41 4.20 25.09
CA PRO A 453 5.09 5.51 25.61
C PRO A 453 5.76 5.72 26.98
N PRO A 454 6.09 6.97 27.34
CA PRO A 454 6.72 7.28 28.63
C PRO A 454 5.77 6.98 29.80
N ASN A 455 6.27 6.30 30.83
CA ASN A 455 5.57 6.17 32.10
C ASN A 455 5.90 7.36 33.00
N TYR A 456 4.88 8.08 33.49
CA TYR A 456 5.05 9.26 34.35
C TYR A 456 5.06 8.86 35.84
N SER A 457 6.12 9.23 36.56
CA SER A 457 6.29 8.88 37.97
C SER A 457 5.31 9.69 38.83
N GLY A 458 4.51 9.01 39.65
CA GLY A 458 3.52 9.63 40.54
C GLY A 458 2.20 10.02 39.87
N LEU A 459 1.96 9.58 38.62
CA LEU A 459 0.68 9.70 37.94
C LEU A 459 -0.04 8.34 38.00
N ASN A 460 -1.23 8.30 38.58
CA ASN A 460 -2.03 7.08 38.67
C ASN A 460 -2.82 6.86 37.37
N PRO A 461 -3.11 5.60 36.97
CA PRO A 461 -4.05 5.34 35.89
C PRO A 461 -5.42 5.97 36.19
N GLY A 462 -6.02 6.62 35.21
CA GLY A 462 -7.32 7.28 35.36
C GLY A 462 -7.57 8.42 34.39
N SER A 463 -8.69 9.11 34.58
CA SER A 463 -9.12 10.21 33.72
C SER A 463 -8.52 11.56 34.15
N TYR A 464 -8.02 12.30 33.18
CA TYR A 464 -7.40 13.62 33.33
C TYR A 464 -7.92 14.58 32.26
N ILE A 465 -7.70 15.87 32.48
CA ILE A 465 -8.16 16.96 31.62
C ILE A 465 -6.98 17.88 31.33
N PHE A 466 -6.64 18.08 30.06
CA PHE A 466 -5.80 19.19 29.64
C PHE A 466 -6.70 20.40 29.39
N GLN A 467 -6.57 21.43 30.21
CA GLN A 467 -7.21 22.72 30.03
C GLN A 467 -6.24 23.68 29.33
N LEU A 468 -6.65 24.25 28.22
CA LEU A 468 -5.93 25.33 27.54
C LEU A 468 -6.59 26.67 27.91
N SER A 469 -5.77 27.68 28.15
CA SER A 469 -6.23 29.05 28.45
C SER A 469 -5.43 30.06 27.62
N GLN A 470 -6.11 30.83 26.78
CA GLN A 470 -5.47 31.86 25.96
C GLN A 470 -4.91 32.99 26.83
N MET A 471 -3.62 33.30 26.66
CA MET A 471 -2.93 34.42 27.31
C MET A 471 -2.45 35.45 26.28
N ALA A 472 -2.02 36.62 26.76
CA ALA A 472 -1.50 37.70 25.92
C ALA A 472 -0.23 37.34 25.12
N LYS A 473 0.50 36.29 25.53
CA LYS A 473 1.73 35.80 24.88
C LYS A 473 1.72 34.28 24.68
N GLY A 474 0.62 33.74 24.16
CA GLY A 474 0.47 32.31 23.84
C GLY A 474 -0.65 31.63 24.61
N THR A 475 -0.61 30.30 24.70
CA THR A 475 -1.65 29.50 25.36
C THR A 475 -1.06 28.72 26.53
N GLN A 476 -1.60 28.94 27.72
CA GLN A 476 -1.27 28.18 28.91
C GLN A 476 -1.91 26.78 28.83
N ILE A 477 -1.15 25.76 29.22
CA ILE A 477 -1.64 24.38 29.32
C ILE A 477 -1.61 23.98 30.80
N GLU A 478 -2.75 23.51 31.31
CA GLU A 478 -2.89 22.99 32.68
C GLU A 478 -3.46 21.57 32.67
N LEU A 479 -2.84 20.68 33.44
CA LEU A 479 -3.25 19.30 33.62
C LEU A 479 -4.01 19.15 34.94
N LEU A 480 -5.27 18.77 34.83
CA LEU A 480 -6.21 18.59 35.93
C LEU A 480 -6.62 17.11 36.05
N THR A 481 -6.98 16.68 37.25
CA THR A 481 -7.66 15.40 37.47
C THR A 481 -9.10 15.46 36.98
N ALA A 482 -9.79 14.31 36.88
CA ALA A 482 -11.24 14.26 36.60
C ALA A 482 -12.09 15.08 37.59
N SER A 483 -11.62 15.29 38.82
CA SER A 483 -12.23 16.16 39.84
C SER A 483 -11.86 17.65 39.69
N GLN A 484 -11.22 18.05 38.58
CA GLN A 484 -10.72 19.40 38.30
C GLN A 484 -9.70 19.93 39.31
N GLN A 485 -8.96 19.05 39.97
CA GLN A 485 -7.85 19.43 40.86
C GLN A 485 -6.54 19.42 40.08
N ALA A 486 -5.67 20.41 40.33
CA ALA A 486 -4.38 20.49 39.67
C ALA A 486 -3.49 19.28 40.03
N VAL A 487 -2.87 18.67 39.02
CA VAL A 487 -1.91 17.58 39.22
C VAL A 487 -0.64 18.14 39.90
N PRO A 488 -0.02 17.42 40.86
CA PRO A 488 1.19 17.89 41.54
C PRO A 488 2.28 18.33 40.56
N ALA A 489 2.88 19.50 40.81
CA ALA A 489 3.80 20.15 39.87
C ALA A 489 4.96 19.25 39.42
N ALA A 490 5.50 18.41 40.31
CA ALA A 490 6.59 17.48 39.98
C ALA A 490 6.18 16.39 38.97
N THR A 491 4.93 15.94 39.02
CA THR A 491 4.36 14.94 38.11
C THR A 491 3.96 15.59 36.79
N ALA A 492 3.28 16.74 36.86
CA ALA A 492 2.84 17.48 35.68
C ALA A 492 4.03 17.95 34.81
N GLU A 493 5.16 18.32 35.44
CA GLU A 493 6.39 18.70 34.72
C GLU A 493 6.87 17.61 33.75
N GLN A 494 6.80 16.34 34.13
CA GLN A 494 7.24 15.23 33.28
C GLN A 494 6.36 15.12 32.02
N VAL A 495 5.05 15.36 32.18
CA VAL A 495 4.07 15.36 31.09
C VAL A 495 4.32 16.52 30.14
N TYR A 496 4.52 17.73 30.65
CA TYR A 496 4.77 18.90 29.80
C TYR A 496 6.11 18.81 29.04
N GLN A 497 7.15 18.25 29.65
CA GLN A 497 8.43 18.04 28.97
C GLN A 497 8.32 17.02 27.82
N ALA A 498 7.54 15.95 28.01
CA ALA A 498 7.27 14.98 26.95
C ALA A 498 6.46 15.60 25.80
N LEU A 499 5.46 16.42 26.15
CA LEU A 499 4.65 17.16 25.19
C LEU A 499 5.48 18.20 24.40
N ALA A 500 6.35 18.95 25.08
CA ALA A 500 7.22 19.95 24.47
C ALA A 500 8.12 19.35 23.38
N LYS A 501 8.70 18.16 23.62
CA LYS A 501 9.52 17.46 22.63
C LYS A 501 8.74 17.06 21.38
N LYS A 502 7.46 16.72 21.51
CA LYS A 502 6.63 16.30 20.38
C LYS A 502 6.10 17.48 19.58
N LEU A 503 5.67 18.55 20.25
CA LEU A 503 5.12 19.75 19.60
C LEU A 503 6.15 20.55 18.79
N GLN A 504 7.44 20.43 19.13
CA GLN A 504 8.56 21.08 18.42
C GLN A 504 8.95 20.39 17.10
N ILE A 505 8.48 19.17 16.84
CA ILE A 505 8.84 18.44 15.62
C ILE A 505 8.03 19.01 14.46
N LYS A 506 8.73 19.56 13.46
CA LYS A 506 8.13 19.97 12.19
C LYS A 506 7.61 18.71 11.48
N LYS A 507 6.30 18.68 11.21
CA LYS A 507 5.68 17.61 10.42
C LYS A 507 5.45 18.10 9.01
#